data_AF-A0A5A9MUQ9-F1
#
_entry.id   AF-A0A5A9MUQ9-F1
#
_cell.length_a   1.000
_cell.length_b   1.000
_cell.length_c   1.000
_cell.angle_alpha   90.00
_cell.angle_beta   90.00
_cell.angle_gamma   90.00
#
_symmetry.space_group_name_H-M   'P 1'
#
loop_
_entity.id
_entity.type
_entity.pdbx_description
1 polymer ?
#
loop_
_entity_poly.entity_id
_entity_poly.type
_entity_poly.pdbx_seq_one_letter_code
_entity_poly.pdbx_strand_id
1 'polypeptide(L)'
;MTGKCLKKEGNSTGICEINGWCPTENSERPNVPLLEKAENFTLYIKNFIRFSKFNFSKSNVLETNNETYLKSCLYDKIHHPYCPIFRLGDVIRKTGNNFQDLAVLGGSVGILIEWQCDLDKGYSKCHPQYSFTSLDTSTTPSSVAAGYNFRYVHYFKNAAGVVHRNLYKVFGIHVDIMIHGTAGKFNIIPTVVNIGSGLALMGAGVFICDMVLLYLIKQSTLYRKKKFEIVNRTDIKSEEPKEKVSQQDVLLSDREIEVE
;
A
#
# COMPACT_ATOMS: atom_id res chain seq x y z
N MET A 1 31.58 22.08 24.38
CA MET A 1 31.73 22.40 25.82
C MET A 1 33.00 23.22 26.00
N THR A 2 33.03 24.17 26.92
CA THR A 2 34.19 25.05 27.17
C THR A 2 35.14 24.49 28.24
N GLY A 3 34.73 23.44 28.96
CA GLY A 3 35.51 22.82 30.04
C GLY A 3 35.28 23.44 31.42
N LYS A 4 34.48 24.51 31.53
CA LYS A 4 34.09 25.11 32.81
C LYS A 4 32.80 24.50 33.36
N CYS A 5 32.70 24.40 34.69
CA CYS A 5 31.50 23.96 35.40
C CYS A 5 30.90 25.16 36.16
N LEU A 6 29.67 25.52 35.85
CA LEU A 6 28.94 26.59 36.51
C LEU A 6 28.08 26.01 37.64
N LYS A 7 28.19 26.57 38.85
CA LYS A 7 27.36 26.19 40.00
C LYS A 7 26.43 27.35 40.34
N LYS A 8 25.13 27.08 40.53
CA LYS A 8 24.19 28.07 41.06
C LYS A 8 24.34 28.10 42.58
N GLU A 9 24.38 29.29 43.19
CA GLU A 9 24.46 29.42 44.65
C GLU A 9 23.33 28.64 45.32
N GLY A 10 23.67 27.75 46.26
CA GLY A 10 22.72 26.90 46.99
C GLY A 10 22.42 25.52 46.36
N ASN A 11 22.91 25.20 45.16
CA ASN A 11 22.73 23.88 44.53
C ASN A 11 24.04 23.07 44.51
N SER A 12 23.96 21.80 44.91
CA SER A 12 25.08 20.84 44.87
C SER A 12 25.38 20.31 43.46
N THR A 13 24.45 20.47 42.51
CA THR A 13 24.60 20.04 41.11
C THR A 13 25.10 21.18 40.23
N GLY A 14 26.25 21.01 39.58
CA GLY A 14 26.80 21.96 38.60
C GLY A 14 26.38 21.63 37.17
N ILE A 15 26.38 22.62 36.28
CA ILE A 15 26.05 22.48 34.86
C ILE A 15 27.30 22.81 34.03
N CYS A 16 27.59 22.01 33.00
CA CYS A 16 28.71 22.26 32.09
C CYS A 16 28.46 23.50 31.22
N GLU A 17 29.42 24.40 31.12
CA GLU A 17 29.36 25.53 30.21
C GLU A 17 29.56 25.07 28.75
N ILE A 18 28.70 25.59 27.87
CA ILE A 18 28.73 25.30 26.44
C ILE A 18 28.86 26.60 25.64
N ASN A 19 29.50 26.50 24.47
CA ASN A 19 29.50 27.57 23.48
C ASN A 19 28.40 27.27 22.45
N GLY A 20 27.41 28.15 22.34
CA GLY A 20 26.24 27.97 21.48
C GLY A 20 25.20 29.07 21.69
N TRP A 21 23.97 28.80 21.25
CA TRP A 21 22.86 29.72 21.46
C TRP A 21 22.41 29.71 22.92
N CYS A 22 22.46 30.87 23.57
CA CYS A 22 22.11 31.06 24.96
C CYS A 22 20.91 32.01 25.11
N PRO A 23 19.98 31.77 26.06
CA PRO A 23 19.94 30.62 26.97
C PRO A 23 19.58 29.30 26.26
N THR A 24 19.94 28.17 26.87
CA THR A 24 19.58 26.84 26.35
C THR A 24 18.09 26.56 26.50
N GLU A 25 17.55 25.71 25.61
CA GLU A 25 16.18 25.23 25.71
C GLU A 25 15.94 24.53 27.06
N ASN A 26 14.79 24.80 27.68
CA ASN A 26 14.34 24.05 28.84
C ASN A 26 13.87 22.65 28.42
N SER A 27 14.36 21.61 29.08
CA SER A 27 14.02 20.22 28.75
C SER A 27 12.66 19.75 29.27
N GLU A 28 11.94 20.58 30.02
CA GLU A 28 10.62 20.26 30.55
C GLU A 28 9.64 19.89 29.44
N ARG A 29 8.91 18.79 29.66
CA ARG A 29 7.84 18.36 28.76
C ARG A 29 6.54 19.09 29.16
N PRO A 30 5.71 19.49 28.18
CA PRO A 30 4.40 20.00 28.50
C PRO A 30 3.57 18.91 29.18
N ASN A 31 2.82 19.30 30.22
CA ASN A 31 1.89 18.41 30.92
C ASN A 31 0.44 18.67 30.52
N VAL A 32 0.17 19.75 29.79
CA VAL A 32 -1.17 20.17 29.35
C VAL A 32 -1.14 20.61 27.89
N PRO A 33 -2.19 20.31 27.11
CA PRO A 33 -2.28 20.76 25.73
C PRO A 33 -2.68 22.25 25.69
N LEU A 34 -1.85 23.10 25.06
CA LEU A 34 -2.16 24.53 24.96
C LEU A 34 -3.34 24.82 24.01
N LEU A 35 -3.55 23.97 22.99
CA LEU A 35 -4.55 24.14 21.94
C LEU A 35 -5.64 23.04 22.01
N GLU A 36 -6.27 22.87 23.16
CA GLU A 36 -7.38 21.93 23.35
C GLU A 36 -8.51 22.12 22.30
N LYS A 37 -8.81 23.37 21.95
CA LYS A 37 -9.86 23.70 20.97
C LYS A 37 -9.54 23.27 19.53
N ALA A 38 -8.30 22.87 19.23
CA ALA A 38 -7.93 22.36 17.91
C ALA A 38 -8.66 21.05 17.56
N GLU A 39 -9.27 20.36 18.54
CA GLU A 39 -10.16 19.22 18.31
C GLU A 39 -11.31 19.55 17.34
N ASN A 40 -11.75 20.82 17.33
CA ASN A 40 -12.85 21.31 16.49
C ASN A 40 -12.39 21.81 15.12
N PHE A 41 -11.10 21.73 14.79
CA PHE A 41 -10.63 22.09 13.46
C PHE A 41 -11.14 21.11 12.41
N THR A 42 -11.34 21.63 11.22
CA THR A 42 -11.80 20.87 10.07
C THR A 42 -10.69 20.74 9.03
N LEU A 43 -10.56 19.54 8.47
CA LEU A 43 -9.63 19.19 7.41
C LEU A 43 -10.44 19.03 6.13
N TYR A 44 -10.20 19.89 5.14
CA TYR A 44 -10.77 19.73 3.79
C TYR A 44 -9.79 18.99 2.89
N ILE A 45 -10.16 17.78 2.46
CA ILE A 45 -9.30 16.92 1.64
C ILE A 45 -9.87 16.81 0.23
N LYS A 46 -9.23 17.48 -0.73
CA LYS A 46 -9.56 17.37 -2.15
C LYS A 46 -8.63 16.36 -2.81
N ASN A 47 -9.17 15.21 -3.19
CA ASN A 47 -8.45 14.14 -3.87
C ASN A 47 -8.97 13.97 -5.31
N PHE A 48 -8.04 13.73 -6.23
CA PHE A 48 -8.32 13.45 -7.63
C PHE A 48 -7.50 12.23 -8.06
N ILE A 49 -8.17 11.20 -8.56
CA ILE A 49 -7.55 9.96 -9.05
C ILE A 49 -7.62 9.90 -10.57
N ARG A 50 -6.61 9.27 -11.18
CA ARG A 50 -6.58 8.97 -12.61
C ARG A 50 -6.02 7.57 -12.85
N PHE A 51 -6.84 6.70 -13.42
CA PHE A 51 -6.40 5.40 -13.93
C PHE A 51 -6.08 5.55 -15.43
N SER A 52 -4.82 5.92 -15.72
CA SER A 52 -4.38 6.26 -17.08
C SER A 52 -4.63 5.16 -18.10
N LYS A 53 -4.46 3.88 -17.72
CA LYS A 53 -4.72 2.72 -18.60
C LYS A 53 -6.15 2.67 -19.13
N PHE A 54 -7.11 3.18 -18.37
CA PHE A 54 -8.54 3.15 -18.71
C PHE A 54 -9.09 4.53 -19.11
N ASN A 55 -8.23 5.56 -19.15
CA ASN A 55 -8.60 6.97 -19.31
C ASN A 55 -9.75 7.39 -18.37
N PHE A 56 -9.75 6.88 -17.15
CA PHE A 56 -10.75 7.19 -16.12
C PHE A 56 -10.15 8.15 -15.11
N SER A 57 -10.90 9.18 -14.74
CA SER A 57 -10.52 10.09 -13.65
C SER A 57 -11.73 10.48 -12.83
N LYS A 58 -11.56 10.63 -11.52
CA LYS A 58 -12.65 10.96 -10.60
C LYS A 58 -12.13 11.75 -9.40
N SER A 59 -12.96 12.62 -8.84
CA SER A 59 -12.68 13.30 -7.57
C SER A 59 -13.49 12.68 -6.43
N ASN A 60 -12.96 12.77 -5.21
CA ASN A 60 -13.69 12.38 -4.00
C ASN A 60 -14.83 13.35 -3.66
N VAL A 61 -14.78 14.58 -4.17
CA VAL A 61 -15.82 15.59 -3.95
C VAL A 61 -17.01 15.28 -4.84
N LEU A 62 -18.21 15.24 -4.24
CA LEU A 62 -19.44 15.06 -4.98
C LEU A 62 -19.63 16.20 -6.01
N GLU A 63 -19.83 15.83 -7.28
CA GLU A 63 -20.22 16.76 -8.33
C GLU A 63 -21.69 17.16 -8.11
N THR A 64 -21.91 18.33 -7.48
CA THR A 64 -23.24 18.86 -7.17
C THR A 64 -23.32 20.35 -7.50
N ASN A 65 -24.49 20.79 -7.95
CA ASN A 65 -24.79 22.21 -8.19
C ASN A 65 -25.13 22.96 -6.89
N ASN A 66 -25.11 22.28 -5.74
CA ASN A 66 -25.44 22.88 -4.46
C ASN A 66 -24.22 23.57 -3.83
N GLU A 67 -24.16 24.90 -3.92
CA GLU A 67 -23.11 25.73 -3.33
C GLU A 67 -23.05 25.66 -1.79
N THR A 68 -24.12 25.21 -1.12
CA THR A 68 -24.16 25.09 0.34
C THR A 68 -23.56 23.78 0.85
N TYR A 69 -23.42 22.77 -0.02
CA TYR A 69 -22.97 21.44 0.37
C TYR A 69 -21.62 21.47 1.09
N LEU A 70 -20.62 22.12 0.49
CA LEU A 70 -19.28 22.24 1.08
C LEU A 70 -19.20 23.19 2.27
N LYS A 71 -20.23 24.02 2.52
CA LYS A 71 -20.22 24.96 3.64
C LYS A 71 -20.67 24.31 4.94
N SER A 72 -21.52 23.28 4.87
CA SER A 72 -22.15 22.68 6.05
C SER A 72 -21.90 21.18 6.20
N CYS A 73 -21.40 20.48 5.18
CA CYS A 73 -21.21 19.04 5.30
C CYS A 73 -20.07 18.72 6.27
N LEU A 74 -20.26 17.63 7.01
CA LEU A 74 -19.22 16.97 7.79
C LEU A 74 -19.23 15.49 7.39
N TYR A 75 -18.06 14.89 7.24
CA TYR A 75 -17.92 13.50 6.86
C TYR A 75 -18.59 12.58 7.88
N ASP A 76 -19.50 11.74 7.38
CA ASP A 76 -20.04 10.62 8.10
C ASP A 76 -20.17 9.42 7.15
N LYS A 77 -19.81 8.23 7.64
CA LYS A 77 -19.75 7.02 6.79
C LYS A 77 -21.13 6.63 6.23
N ILE A 78 -22.21 6.95 6.94
CA ILE A 78 -23.58 6.54 6.58
C ILE A 78 -24.32 7.71 5.93
N HIS A 79 -24.33 8.87 6.58
CA HIS A 79 -25.16 10.01 6.17
C HIS A 79 -24.50 10.87 5.09
N HIS A 80 -23.18 11.08 5.16
CA HIS A 80 -22.45 11.99 4.27
C HIS A 80 -21.12 11.39 3.78
N PRO A 81 -21.13 10.22 3.10
CA PRO A 81 -19.91 9.50 2.73
C PRO A 81 -19.04 10.24 1.70
N TYR A 82 -19.60 11.20 0.96
CA TYR A 82 -18.88 12.00 -0.04
C TYR A 82 -18.41 13.35 0.47
N CYS A 83 -18.66 13.68 1.75
CA CYS A 83 -18.22 14.97 2.27
C CYS A 83 -16.69 14.93 2.49
N PRO A 84 -15.92 15.84 1.88
CA PRO A 84 -14.46 15.88 1.99
C PRO A 84 -13.96 16.62 3.24
N ILE A 85 -14.85 16.99 4.17
CA ILE A 85 -14.55 17.80 5.35
C ILE A 85 -14.60 16.90 6.59
N PHE A 86 -13.49 16.80 7.31
CA PHE A 86 -13.33 15.94 8.48
C PHE A 86 -13.03 16.78 9.71
N ARG A 87 -13.71 16.53 10.83
CA ARG A 87 -13.34 17.15 12.10
C ARG A 87 -12.19 16.37 12.72
N LEU A 88 -11.16 17.09 13.17
CA LEU A 88 -9.92 16.47 13.65
C LEU A 88 -10.17 15.54 14.86
N GLY A 89 -11.01 15.95 15.81
CA GLY A 89 -11.42 15.10 16.93
C GLY A 89 -12.12 13.80 16.50
N ASP A 90 -12.95 13.84 15.45
CA ASP A 90 -13.63 12.65 14.95
C ASP A 90 -12.65 11.70 14.23
N VAL A 91 -11.65 12.24 13.53
CA VAL A 91 -10.57 11.47 12.91
C VAL A 91 -9.80 10.70 13.98
N ILE A 92 -9.34 11.39 15.02
CA ILE A 92 -8.53 10.79 16.10
C ILE A 92 -9.36 9.79 16.93
N ARG A 93 -10.62 10.09 17.21
CA ARG A 93 -11.52 9.14 17.89
C ARG A 93 -11.70 7.85 17.07
N LYS A 94 -11.75 7.95 15.73
CA LYS A 94 -11.84 6.77 14.85
C LYS A 94 -10.56 5.94 14.81
N THR A 95 -9.40 6.47 15.21
CA THR A 95 -8.18 5.67 15.39
C THR A 95 -8.12 4.95 16.74
N GLY A 96 -9.12 5.17 17.62
CA GLY A 96 -9.14 4.62 18.99
C GLY A 96 -8.38 5.45 20.02
N ASN A 97 -7.90 6.65 19.65
CA ASN A 97 -7.13 7.54 20.52
C ASN A 97 -7.98 8.70 21.06
N ASN A 98 -7.55 9.32 22.15
CA ASN A 98 -8.12 10.56 22.67
C ASN A 98 -7.33 11.77 22.14
N PHE A 99 -8.03 12.81 21.68
CA PHE A 99 -7.41 14.04 21.19
C PHE A 99 -6.51 14.69 22.25
N GLN A 100 -6.97 14.78 23.51
CA GLN A 100 -6.26 15.51 24.55
C GLN A 100 -4.93 14.86 24.89
N ASP A 101 -4.89 13.53 24.92
CA ASP A 101 -3.67 12.76 25.19
C ASP A 101 -2.64 12.95 24.07
N LEU A 102 -3.10 12.90 22.81
CA LEU A 102 -2.24 13.15 21.64
C LEU A 102 -1.80 14.61 21.55
N ALA A 103 -2.59 15.57 22.03
CA ALA A 103 -2.26 16.99 21.94
C ALA A 103 -1.12 17.40 22.89
N VAL A 104 -0.84 16.63 23.95
CA VAL A 104 0.26 16.91 24.89
C VAL A 104 1.62 16.58 24.29
N LEU A 105 1.80 15.35 23.79
CA LEU A 105 3.09 14.85 23.29
C LEU A 105 3.18 14.85 21.76
N GLY A 106 2.09 15.17 21.07
CA GLY A 106 1.94 14.97 19.64
C GLY A 106 1.74 13.50 19.28
N GLY A 107 1.39 13.25 18.03
CA GLY A 107 1.24 11.91 17.50
C GLY A 107 1.05 11.91 15.99
N SER A 108 1.01 10.74 15.40
CA SER A 108 0.89 10.55 13.95
C SER A 108 -0.35 9.73 13.63
N VAL A 109 -1.21 10.25 12.76
CA VAL A 109 -2.47 9.60 12.34
C VAL A 109 -2.53 9.51 10.83
N GLY A 110 -3.03 8.38 10.35
CA GLY A 110 -3.21 8.10 8.92
C GLY A 110 -4.67 8.20 8.52
N ILE A 111 -4.95 8.94 7.44
CA ILE A 111 -6.22 8.93 6.72
C ILE A 111 -5.99 8.17 5.42
N LEU A 112 -6.54 6.96 5.31
CA LEU A 112 -6.44 6.12 4.13
C LEU A 112 -7.69 6.30 3.27
N ILE A 113 -7.47 6.65 2.00
CA ILE A 113 -8.50 6.82 0.96
C ILE A 113 -8.34 5.69 -0.05
N GLU A 114 -9.24 4.71 -0.01
CA GLU A 114 -9.23 3.57 -0.93
C GLU A 114 -10.24 3.75 -2.07
N TRP A 115 -9.77 3.49 -3.28
CA TRP A 115 -10.56 3.49 -4.50
C TRP A 115 -10.54 2.11 -5.14
N GLN A 116 -11.51 1.27 -4.80
CA GLN A 116 -11.70 -0.04 -5.44
C GLN A 116 -12.80 0.08 -6.49
N CYS A 117 -12.39 0.24 -7.75
CA CYS A 117 -13.30 0.61 -8.83
C CYS A 117 -13.40 -0.47 -9.91
N ASP A 118 -14.59 -1.05 -9.99
CA ASP A 118 -15.01 -1.86 -11.13
C ASP A 118 -15.57 -0.92 -12.21
N LEU A 119 -14.78 -0.67 -13.24
CA LEU A 119 -15.10 0.28 -14.30
C LEU A 119 -16.16 -0.25 -15.27
N ASP A 120 -16.54 -1.52 -15.20
CA ASP A 120 -17.63 -2.09 -15.99
C ASP A 120 -19.00 -1.67 -15.41
N LYS A 121 -19.08 -1.41 -14.10
CA LYS A 121 -20.29 -0.90 -13.42
C LYS A 121 -20.54 0.60 -13.62
N GLY A 122 -19.58 1.30 -14.23
CA GLY A 122 -19.69 2.71 -14.59
C GLY A 122 -19.19 3.70 -13.53
N TYR A 123 -19.15 4.99 -13.93
CA TYR A 123 -18.58 6.08 -13.14
C TYR A 123 -19.22 6.25 -11.77
N SER A 124 -20.54 6.08 -11.69
CA SER A 124 -21.33 6.35 -10.48
C SER A 124 -21.16 5.32 -9.36
N LYS A 125 -20.47 4.19 -9.59
CA LYS A 125 -20.25 3.13 -8.58
C LYS A 125 -18.84 3.11 -8.00
N CYS A 126 -17.93 3.88 -8.55
CA CYS A 126 -16.56 4.04 -8.06
C CYS A 126 -16.53 5.15 -7.00
N HIS A 127 -16.34 4.80 -5.72
CA HIS A 127 -16.42 5.75 -4.61
C HIS A 127 -15.22 5.62 -3.68
N PRO A 128 -14.78 6.72 -3.04
CA PRO A 128 -13.73 6.66 -2.04
C PRO A 128 -14.25 5.99 -0.78
N GLN A 129 -13.43 5.13 -0.18
CA GLN A 129 -13.64 4.57 1.15
C GLN A 129 -12.58 5.15 2.08
N TYR A 130 -13.01 5.72 3.20
CA TYR A 130 -12.10 6.31 4.19
C TYR A 130 -11.93 5.41 5.40
N SER A 131 -10.68 5.17 5.76
CA SER A 131 -10.28 4.50 7.00
C SER A 131 -9.25 5.34 7.74
N PHE A 132 -9.17 5.14 9.05
CA PHE A 132 -8.37 5.96 9.95
C PHE A 132 -7.55 5.04 10.84
N THR A 133 -6.25 5.32 10.97
CA THR A 133 -5.34 4.50 11.77
C THR A 133 -4.37 5.37 12.56
N SER A 134 -3.92 4.90 13.70
CA SER A 134 -2.76 5.47 14.37
C SER A 134 -1.51 4.99 13.65
N LEU A 135 -0.57 5.89 13.37
CA LEU A 135 0.73 5.56 12.77
C LEU A 135 1.84 5.47 13.82
N ASP A 136 1.59 5.97 15.03
CA ASP A 136 2.51 5.86 16.14
C ASP A 136 2.73 4.39 16.49
N THR A 137 3.98 3.92 16.30
CA THR A 137 4.39 2.52 16.48
C THR A 137 4.77 2.21 17.93
N SER A 138 4.76 3.21 18.82
CA SER A 138 5.19 3.10 20.20
C SER A 138 4.09 2.50 21.07
N THR A 139 4.05 1.16 21.11
CA THR A 139 3.22 0.33 22.00
C THR A 139 3.62 0.40 23.49
N THR A 140 4.62 1.22 23.84
CA THR A 140 5.06 1.41 25.22
C THR A 140 4.95 2.87 25.66
N PRO A 141 4.21 3.17 26.75
CA PRO A 141 4.01 4.53 27.27
C PRO A 141 5.29 5.20 27.82
N SER A 142 6.42 4.49 27.82
CA SER A 142 7.68 4.89 28.45
C SER A 142 8.87 4.94 27.48
N SER A 143 8.65 4.93 26.17
CA SER A 143 9.75 5.10 25.21
C SER A 143 10.25 6.55 25.18
N VAL A 144 11.57 6.72 25.07
CA VAL A 144 12.24 8.05 25.00
C VAL A 144 11.76 8.90 23.82
N ALA A 145 11.15 8.25 22.82
CA ALA A 145 10.62 8.84 21.60
C ALA A 145 9.07 8.77 21.50
N ALA A 146 8.36 8.74 22.63
CA ALA A 146 6.90 8.79 22.62
C ALA A 146 6.40 10.15 22.12
N GLY A 147 5.49 10.12 21.14
CA GLY A 147 4.85 11.29 20.53
C GLY A 147 5.58 11.87 19.32
N TYR A 148 5.02 12.96 18.76
CA TYR A 148 5.56 13.65 17.57
C TYR A 148 5.90 15.10 17.89
N ASN A 149 7.18 15.45 17.75
CA ASN A 149 7.65 16.82 17.92
C ASN A 149 8.77 17.19 16.95
N PHE A 150 8.84 18.47 16.59
CA PHE A 150 9.91 19.01 15.78
C PHE A 150 10.35 20.39 16.30
N ARG A 151 11.54 20.81 15.90
CA ARG A 151 12.11 22.11 16.25
C ARG A 151 12.31 22.95 15.00
N TYR A 152 11.93 24.22 15.08
CA TYR A 152 12.25 25.20 14.05
C TYR A 152 12.69 26.52 14.68
N VAL A 153 13.32 27.37 13.87
CA VAL A 153 13.97 28.59 14.36
C VAL A 153 13.52 29.78 13.52
N HIS A 154 13.23 30.90 14.19
CA HIS A 154 13.05 32.20 13.56
C HIS A 154 14.22 33.12 13.94
N TYR A 155 15.01 33.54 12.94
CA TYR A 155 16.17 34.41 13.13
C TYR A 155 15.79 35.89 12.95
N PHE A 156 16.35 36.76 13.77
CA PHE A 156 16.16 38.21 13.66
C PHE A 156 17.40 38.97 14.12
N LYS A 157 17.52 40.24 13.75
CA LYS A 157 18.60 41.12 14.19
C LYS A 157 18.05 42.22 15.09
N ASN A 158 18.78 42.58 16.13
CA ASN A 158 18.45 43.73 16.96
C ASN A 158 18.95 45.04 16.30
N ALA A 159 18.61 46.20 16.90
CA ALA A 159 19.04 47.52 16.42
C ALA A 159 20.57 47.70 16.37
N ALA A 160 21.32 46.93 17.16
CA ALA A 160 22.77 46.91 17.18
C ALA A 160 23.40 45.95 16.15
N GLY A 161 22.59 45.30 15.30
CA GLY A 161 23.06 44.37 14.25
C GLY A 161 23.41 42.96 14.72
N VAL A 162 23.25 42.65 16.02
CA VAL A 162 23.51 41.33 16.60
C VAL A 162 22.37 40.37 16.23
N VAL A 163 22.74 39.15 15.83
CA VAL A 163 21.79 38.09 15.44
C VAL A 163 21.24 37.40 16.68
N HIS A 164 19.91 37.33 16.75
CA HIS A 164 19.13 36.61 17.76
C HIS A 164 18.26 35.56 17.09
N ARG A 165 17.73 34.61 17.89
CA ARG A 165 16.81 33.60 17.40
C ARG A 165 15.73 33.28 18.42
N ASN A 166 14.53 32.98 17.92
CA ASN A 166 13.49 32.28 18.66
C ASN A 166 13.52 30.80 18.25
N LEU A 167 13.79 29.91 19.20
CA LEU A 167 13.71 28.47 19.01
C LEU A 167 12.32 28.00 19.44
N TYR A 168 11.61 27.33 18.54
CA TYR A 168 10.31 26.73 18.82
C TYR A 168 10.45 25.22 18.82
N LYS A 169 9.96 24.58 19.87
CA LYS A 169 9.71 23.13 19.91
C LYS A 169 8.21 22.92 19.89
N VAL A 170 7.72 22.29 18.84
CA VAL A 170 6.29 22.10 18.61
C VAL A 170 5.95 20.63 18.76
N PHE A 171 4.95 20.38 19.59
CA PHE A 171 4.26 19.10 19.70
C PHE A 171 2.95 19.23 18.93
N GLY A 172 2.64 18.25 18.10
CA GLY A 172 1.49 18.34 17.23
C GLY A 172 1.10 17.01 16.63
N ILE A 173 -0.05 17.02 15.97
CA ILE A 173 -0.60 15.83 15.32
C ILE A 173 -0.21 15.89 13.84
N HIS A 174 0.59 14.92 13.41
CA HIS A 174 0.96 14.73 12.02
C HIS A 174 -0.12 13.89 11.33
N VAL A 175 -0.73 14.42 10.28
CA VAL A 175 -1.80 13.73 9.54
C VAL A 175 -1.28 13.29 8.18
N ASP A 176 -1.11 11.99 7.99
CA ASP A 176 -0.68 11.40 6.73
C ASP A 176 -1.88 10.97 5.89
N ILE A 177 -2.05 11.58 4.72
CA ILE A 177 -3.12 11.24 3.78
C ILE A 177 -2.57 10.23 2.78
N MET A 178 -2.99 8.98 2.89
CA MET A 178 -2.56 7.88 2.03
C MET A 178 -3.66 7.54 1.04
N ILE A 179 -3.34 7.48 -0.25
CA ILE A 179 -4.32 7.17 -1.30
C ILE A 179 -3.93 5.87 -1.99
N HIS A 180 -4.85 4.91 -1.97
CA HIS A 180 -4.71 3.63 -2.67
C HIS A 180 -5.83 3.48 -3.69
N GLY A 181 -5.52 2.96 -4.87
CA GLY A 181 -6.50 2.79 -5.92
C GLY A 181 -6.22 1.56 -6.78
N THR A 182 -7.24 0.73 -6.94
CA THR A 182 -7.25 -0.41 -7.85
C THR A 182 -8.47 -0.29 -8.76
N ALA A 183 -8.22 -0.39 -10.07
CA ALA A 183 -9.28 -0.37 -11.06
C ALA A 183 -9.24 -1.62 -11.94
N GLY A 184 -10.40 -2.24 -12.11
CA GLY A 184 -10.62 -3.33 -13.05
C GLY A 184 -11.54 -2.88 -14.17
N LYS A 185 -11.27 -3.33 -15.39
CA LYS A 185 -12.18 -3.20 -16.53
C LYS A 185 -12.08 -4.47 -17.36
N PHE A 186 -13.20 -4.95 -17.90
CA PHE A 186 -13.23 -6.11 -18.76
C PHE A 186 -12.26 -5.97 -19.94
N ASN A 187 -11.48 -7.01 -20.19
CA ASN A 187 -10.59 -7.12 -21.32
C ASN A 187 -10.57 -8.57 -21.83
N ILE A 188 -10.79 -8.75 -23.13
CA ILE A 188 -10.86 -10.07 -23.74
C ILE A 188 -9.56 -10.86 -23.64
N ILE A 189 -8.40 -10.21 -23.68
CA ILE A 189 -7.08 -10.88 -23.65
C ILE A 189 -6.88 -11.69 -22.36
N PRO A 190 -6.93 -11.10 -21.14
CA PRO A 190 -6.80 -11.86 -19.90
C PRO A 190 -7.95 -12.85 -19.71
N THR A 191 -9.15 -12.56 -20.23
CA THR A 191 -10.27 -13.52 -20.19
C THR A 191 -9.96 -14.79 -20.97
N VAL A 192 -9.48 -14.69 -22.21
CA VAL A 192 -9.14 -15.85 -23.04
C VAL A 192 -7.96 -16.63 -22.43
N VAL A 193 -6.94 -15.93 -21.92
CA VAL A 193 -5.80 -16.57 -21.24
C VAL A 193 -6.26 -17.36 -20.01
N ASN A 194 -7.16 -16.80 -19.19
CA ASN A 194 -7.70 -17.48 -18.01
C ASN A 194 -8.58 -18.68 -18.39
N ILE A 195 -9.39 -18.57 -19.46
CA ILE A 195 -10.17 -19.71 -19.99
C ILE A 195 -9.23 -20.81 -20.48
N GLY A 196 -8.22 -20.46 -21.28
CA GLY A 196 -7.22 -21.43 -21.78
C GLY A 196 -6.47 -22.12 -20.64
N SER A 197 -6.05 -21.36 -19.63
CA SER A 197 -5.39 -21.89 -18.43
C SER A 197 -6.31 -22.82 -17.63
N GLY A 198 -7.59 -22.45 -17.50
CA GLY A 198 -8.61 -23.27 -16.85
C GLY A 198 -8.86 -24.60 -17.58
N LEU A 199 -8.93 -24.57 -18.91
CA LEU A 199 -9.08 -25.78 -19.73
C LEU A 199 -7.84 -26.68 -19.65
N ALA A 200 -6.63 -26.10 -19.67
CA ALA A 200 -5.40 -26.86 -19.49
C ALA A 200 -5.36 -27.58 -18.13
N LEU A 201 -5.85 -26.93 -17.06
CA LEU A 201 -5.91 -27.53 -15.73
C LEU A 201 -6.85 -28.75 -15.67
N MET A 202 -7.87 -28.85 -16.52
CA MET A 202 -8.74 -30.04 -16.59
C MET A 202 -7.96 -31.30 -17.00
N GLY A 203 -6.85 -31.15 -17.76
CA GLY A 203 -5.97 -32.27 -18.11
C GLY A 203 -5.35 -32.96 -16.90
N ALA A 204 -5.08 -32.21 -15.81
CA ALA A 204 -4.60 -32.80 -14.56
C ALA A 204 -5.65 -33.72 -13.92
N GLY A 205 -6.94 -33.40 -14.06
CA GLY A 205 -8.03 -34.25 -13.60
C GLY A 205 -8.06 -35.59 -14.34
N VAL A 206 -7.93 -35.58 -15.66
CA VAL A 206 -7.84 -36.80 -16.48
C VAL A 206 -6.63 -37.65 -16.06
N PHE A 207 -5.47 -37.01 -15.86
CA PHE A 207 -4.26 -37.68 -15.40
C PHE A 207 -4.43 -38.36 -14.03
N ILE A 208 -5.05 -37.67 -13.07
CA ILE A 208 -5.33 -38.24 -11.74
C ILE A 208 -6.34 -39.38 -11.84
N CYS A 209 -7.43 -39.20 -12.59
CA CYS A 209 -8.42 -40.25 -12.81
C CYS A 209 -7.79 -41.50 -13.44
N ASP A 210 -6.91 -41.32 -14.42
CA ASP A 210 -6.14 -42.39 -15.03
C ASP A 210 -5.22 -43.10 -14.03
N MET A 211 -4.52 -42.35 -13.19
CA MET A 211 -3.65 -42.92 -12.16
C MET A 211 -4.45 -43.76 -11.15
N VAL A 212 -5.62 -43.28 -10.71
CA VAL A 212 -6.51 -44.01 -9.81
C VAL A 212 -7.03 -45.29 -10.46
N LEU A 213 -7.52 -45.22 -11.70
CA LEU A 213 -8.05 -46.37 -12.44
C LEU A 213 -6.97 -47.44 -12.72
N LEU A 214 -5.74 -47.01 -12.99
CA LEU A 214 -4.64 -47.92 -13.31
C LEU A 214 -3.95 -48.54 -12.10
N TYR A 215 -3.91 -47.87 -10.95
CA TYR A 215 -3.09 -48.31 -9.83
C TYR A 215 -3.86 -48.62 -8.54
N LEU A 216 -5.02 -48.00 -8.30
CA LEU A 216 -5.71 -48.09 -7.00
C LEU A 216 -6.97 -48.97 -7.02
N ILE A 217 -7.60 -49.14 -8.19
CA ILE A 217 -8.83 -49.93 -8.29
C ILE A 217 -8.53 -51.44 -8.37
N LYS A 218 -9.33 -52.24 -7.68
CA LYS A 218 -9.19 -53.71 -7.58
C LYS A 218 -9.24 -54.44 -8.94
N GLN A 219 -9.83 -53.82 -9.95
CA GLN A 219 -9.98 -54.32 -11.32
C GLN A 219 -9.02 -53.63 -12.32
N SER A 220 -7.94 -53.00 -11.83
CA SER A 220 -6.96 -52.25 -12.63
C SER A 220 -6.32 -53.05 -13.77
N THR A 221 -6.17 -54.37 -13.60
CA THR A 221 -5.61 -55.27 -14.63
C THR A 221 -6.49 -55.37 -15.88
N LEU A 222 -7.82 -55.27 -15.73
CA LEU A 222 -8.77 -55.23 -16.84
C LEU A 222 -8.68 -53.90 -17.60
N TYR A 223 -8.61 -52.79 -16.86
CA TYR A 223 -8.49 -51.44 -17.44
C TYR A 223 -7.15 -51.27 -18.18
N ARG A 224 -6.04 -51.75 -17.59
CA ARG A 224 -4.71 -51.72 -18.20
C ARG A 224 -4.63 -52.50 -19.51
N LYS A 225 -5.30 -53.66 -19.61
CA LYS A 225 -5.37 -54.45 -20.85
C LYS A 225 -6.19 -53.78 -21.96
N LYS A 226 -7.19 -52.97 -21.62
CA LYS A 226 -7.97 -52.21 -22.61
C LYS A 226 -7.30 -50.90 -23.02
N LYS A 227 -6.54 -50.28 -22.12
CA LYS A 227 -5.88 -48.99 -22.36
C LYS A 227 -4.56 -49.12 -23.12
N PHE A 228 -3.77 -50.15 -22.84
CA PHE A 228 -2.45 -50.35 -23.44
C PHE A 228 -2.45 -51.57 -24.36
N GLU A 229 -2.07 -51.35 -25.61
CA GLU A 229 -1.72 -52.42 -26.55
C GLU A 229 -0.20 -52.62 -26.53
N ILE A 230 0.25 -53.85 -26.28
CA ILE A 230 1.67 -54.18 -26.18
C ILE A 230 2.12 -54.66 -27.56
N VAL A 231 2.94 -53.88 -28.24
CA VAL A 231 3.51 -54.23 -29.55
C VAL A 231 4.98 -54.59 -29.39
N ASN A 232 5.38 -55.75 -29.90
CA ASN A 232 6.78 -56.16 -29.93
C ASN A 232 7.46 -55.62 -31.19
N ARG A 233 8.68 -55.10 -31.01
CA ARG A 233 9.47 -54.45 -32.07
C ARG A 233 9.85 -55.38 -33.23
N THR A 234 9.68 -56.69 -33.06
CA THR A 234 9.85 -57.72 -34.09
C THR A 234 8.70 -57.75 -35.10
N ASP A 235 7.49 -57.35 -34.70
CA ASP A 235 6.29 -57.42 -35.52
C ASP A 235 6.14 -56.19 -36.46
N ILE A 236 6.79 -55.08 -36.11
CA ILE A 236 6.84 -53.86 -36.93
C ILE A 236 7.76 -54.03 -38.16
N LYS A 237 8.76 -54.92 -38.09
CA LYS A 237 9.67 -55.18 -39.22
C LYS A 237 9.07 -56.11 -40.28
N SER A 238 7.92 -56.73 -40.02
CA SER A 238 7.22 -57.62 -40.96
C SER A 238 6.22 -56.90 -41.89
N GLU A 239 5.98 -55.59 -41.70
CA GLU A 239 4.97 -54.83 -42.45
C GLU A 239 5.53 -53.64 -43.27
N GLU A 240 6.79 -53.66 -43.70
CA GLU A 240 7.22 -52.81 -44.81
C GLU A 240 6.97 -53.52 -46.15
N PRO A 241 6.09 -53.01 -47.04
CA PRO A 241 5.98 -53.54 -48.40
C PRO A 241 7.23 -53.17 -49.19
N LYS A 242 7.89 -54.18 -49.76
CA LYS A 242 8.90 -53.99 -50.81
C LYS A 242 8.21 -53.50 -52.08
N GLU A 243 8.05 -52.19 -52.23
CA GLU A 243 7.73 -51.60 -53.53
C GLU A 243 9.02 -51.11 -54.19
N LYS A 244 9.44 -51.85 -55.22
CA LYS A 244 10.54 -51.48 -56.11
C LYS A 244 10.08 -50.29 -56.96
N VAL A 245 10.72 -49.14 -56.80
CA VAL A 245 10.80 -48.13 -57.86
C VAL A 245 12.27 -47.97 -58.26
N SER A 246 12.45 -47.92 -59.58
CA SER A 246 13.71 -47.90 -60.33
C SER A 246 14.70 -46.83 -59.87
N GLN A 247 15.97 -47.19 -60.02
CA GLN A 247 17.20 -46.40 -59.94
C GLN A 247 17.19 -45.17 -60.89
N GLN A 248 18.00 -44.15 -60.54
CA GLN A 248 18.06 -42.74 -61.01
C GLN A 248 16.94 -41.87 -60.39
N ASP A 249 17.15 -41.07 -59.34
CA ASP A 249 18.22 -40.09 -59.12
C ASP A 249 18.59 -40.01 -57.62
N VAL A 250 19.76 -40.54 -57.27
CA VAL A 250 20.50 -40.14 -56.07
C VAL A 250 21.79 -39.54 -56.60
N LEU A 251 21.91 -38.21 -56.53
CA LEU A 251 23.19 -37.59 -56.23
C LEU A 251 23.00 -36.11 -55.84
N LEU A 252 23.68 -35.74 -54.74
CA LEU A 252 23.95 -34.38 -54.26
C LEU A 252 22.76 -33.74 -53.51
N SER A 253 22.81 -33.41 -52.22
CA SER A 253 23.95 -33.00 -51.41
C SER A 253 23.54 -32.99 -49.94
N ASP A 254 23.99 -33.97 -49.16
CA ASP A 254 24.29 -33.73 -47.75
C ASP A 254 25.69 -33.15 -47.66
N ARG A 255 25.78 -31.94 -47.09
CA ARG A 255 26.93 -31.21 -46.50
C ARG A 255 26.44 -29.74 -46.44
N GLU A 256 26.50 -28.99 -45.35
CA GLU A 256 27.35 -29.03 -44.17
C GLU A 256 26.94 -27.83 -43.27
N ILE A 257 27.35 -27.87 -42.00
CA ILE A 257 27.74 -26.70 -41.16
C ILE A 257 26.65 -25.86 -40.45
N GLU A 258 26.56 -26.09 -39.14
CA GLU A 258 26.97 -25.17 -38.05
C GLU A 258 26.52 -23.68 -38.01
N VAL A 259 26.11 -23.28 -36.80
CA VAL A 259 26.19 -21.95 -36.15
C VAL A 259 25.36 -20.79 -36.73
N GLU A 260 24.33 -20.37 -35.99
CA GLU A 260 24.31 -19.12 -35.19
C GLU A 260 23.27 -19.22 -34.05
#